data_AF-A0A1L8WQG1-F1
#
_entry.id   AF-A0A1L8WQG1-F1
#
_cell.length_a   1.000
_cell.length_b   1.000
_cell.length_c   1.000
_cell.angle_alpha   90.00
_cell.angle_beta   90.00
_cell.angle_gamma   90.00
#
_symmetry.space_group_name_H-M   'P 1'
#
loop_
_entity.id
_entity.type
_entity.pdbx_description
1 polymer ?
#
loop_
_entity_poly.entity_id
_entity_poly.type
_entity_poly.pdbx_seq_one_letter_code
_entity_poly.pdbx_strand_id
1 'polypeptide(L)'
;MLAGVKKQILIYGLKSSRDKFILSYSEEKLTSNNYIDCYNNEIKKAIDCAAKNLSTAEKWKDFTNNLLNYLSSPVSNFPLWKNYLQCLQKKEKNRLENIYRDVHILKSGENYFFEKNGEVIKPILHAKRGCKIGIDVARLDPNVELFFVLDEINMRDVVHKNDFHGRSITNRELRYVYRHRFSLENKITFF
;
A
#
# COMPACT_ATOMS: atom_id res chain seq x y z
N MET A 1 18.83 10.08 -29.83
CA MET A 1 18.47 10.25 -28.40
C MET A 1 17.12 9.61 -28.18
N LEU A 2 17.07 8.44 -27.55
CA LEU A 2 15.81 7.87 -27.08
C LEU A 2 15.35 8.75 -25.91
N ALA A 3 14.16 9.34 -25.99
CA ALA A 3 13.54 9.99 -24.84
C ALA A 3 13.50 8.97 -23.71
N GLY A 4 14.25 9.23 -22.63
CA GLY A 4 14.25 8.34 -21.47
C GLY A 4 12.83 8.17 -20.96
N VAL A 5 12.36 6.93 -20.84
CA VAL A 5 11.05 6.66 -20.27
C VAL A 5 11.04 7.26 -18.86
N LYS A 6 10.17 8.23 -18.63
CA LYS A 6 10.05 8.88 -17.32
C LYS A 6 9.70 7.82 -16.28
N LYS A 7 10.60 7.61 -15.32
CA LYS A 7 10.37 6.69 -14.21
C LYS A 7 9.21 7.17 -13.35
N GLN A 8 8.44 6.23 -12.83
CA GLN A 8 7.39 6.49 -11.85
C GLN A 8 7.94 6.24 -10.45
N ILE A 9 7.84 7.24 -9.57
CA ILE A 9 8.42 7.18 -8.23
C ILE A 9 7.34 6.83 -7.20
N LEU A 10 7.64 5.85 -6.35
CA LEU A 10 6.84 5.47 -5.18
C LEU A 10 7.65 5.68 -3.90
N ILE A 11 7.09 6.41 -2.94
CA ILE A 11 7.82 6.91 -1.76
C ILE A 11 7.37 6.18 -0.49
N TYR A 12 8.37 5.69 0.24
CA TYR A 12 8.31 5.00 1.52
C TYR A 12 9.07 5.77 2.60
N GLY A 13 8.78 5.46 3.86
CA GLY A 13 9.33 6.17 5.01
C GLY A 13 8.24 6.65 5.98
N LEU A 14 8.65 7.29 7.06
CA LEU A 14 7.70 7.89 8.00
C LEU A 14 6.96 9.06 7.33
N LYS A 15 5.71 9.30 7.72
CA LYS A 15 4.88 10.36 7.11
C LYS A 15 5.54 11.74 7.26
N SER A 16 5.95 12.10 8.48
CA SER A 16 6.62 13.39 8.76
C SER A 16 7.87 13.58 7.89
N SER A 17 8.71 12.54 7.81
CA SER A 17 9.95 12.55 7.04
C SER A 17 9.69 12.70 5.54
N ARG A 18 8.75 11.93 4.98
CA ARG A 18 8.38 12.04 3.56
C ARG A 18 7.82 13.42 3.21
N ASP A 19 6.99 13.99 4.08
CA ASP A 19 6.42 15.33 3.89
C ASP A 19 7.51 16.39 3.82
N LYS A 20 8.52 16.33 4.71
CA LYS A 20 9.70 17.20 4.64
C LYS A 20 10.50 16.95 3.35
N PHE A 21 10.75 15.69 3.01
CA PHE A 21 11.53 15.29 1.85
C PHE A 21 10.95 15.82 0.53
N ILE A 22 9.65 15.65 0.27
CA ILE A 22 9.04 16.12 -0.99
C ILE A 22 9.03 17.64 -1.11
N LEU A 23 9.08 18.38 0.00
CA LEU A 23 9.19 19.85 -0.01
C LEU A 23 10.61 20.32 -0.37
N SER A 24 11.64 19.54 0.00
CA SER A 24 13.04 19.85 -0.28
C SER A 24 13.58 19.25 -1.58
N TYR A 25 12.95 18.19 -2.11
CA TYR A 25 13.44 17.50 -3.30
C TYR A 25 13.12 18.29 -4.57
N SER A 26 14.17 18.76 -5.26
CA SER A 26 14.05 19.68 -6.40
C SER A 26 14.20 19.03 -7.78
N GLU A 27 14.72 17.80 -7.87
CA GLU A 27 15.01 17.16 -9.16
C GLU A 27 13.73 16.80 -9.93
N GLU A 28 12.67 16.40 -9.21
CA GLU A 28 11.36 16.13 -9.79
C GLU A 28 10.24 16.66 -8.91
N LYS A 29 9.13 17.10 -9.53
CA LYS A 29 7.93 17.50 -8.80
C LYS A 29 7.22 16.28 -8.22
N LEU A 30 7.58 15.93 -6.99
CA LEU A 30 6.93 14.91 -6.19
C LEU A 30 5.74 15.49 -5.43
N THR A 31 4.74 14.66 -5.18
CA THR A 31 3.56 15.01 -4.39
C THR A 31 3.20 13.87 -3.45
N SER A 32 2.25 14.11 -2.54
CA SER A 32 1.72 13.05 -1.68
C SER A 32 1.09 11.88 -2.47
N ASN A 33 0.70 12.07 -3.74
CA ASN A 33 0.20 10.97 -4.58
C ASN A 33 1.28 9.92 -4.90
N ASN A 34 2.56 10.26 -4.72
CA ASN A 34 3.67 9.31 -4.82
C ASN A 34 3.80 8.42 -3.58
N TYR A 35 3.02 8.66 -2.51
CA TYR A 35 3.09 7.86 -1.30
C TYR A 35 2.32 6.55 -1.44
N ILE A 36 2.92 5.44 -0.98
CA ILE A 36 2.26 4.14 -0.91
C ILE A 36 0.97 4.15 -0.07
N ASP A 37 0.85 5.07 0.88
CA ASP A 37 -0.35 5.19 1.72
C ASP A 37 -1.57 5.62 0.92
N CYS A 38 -1.39 6.44 -0.11
CA CYS A 38 -2.50 6.89 -0.95
C CYS A 38 -3.15 5.71 -1.67
N TYR A 39 -2.34 4.77 -2.14
CA TYR A 39 -2.77 3.50 -2.73
C TYR A 39 -3.59 2.68 -1.71
N ASN A 40 -3.09 2.54 -0.48
CA ASN A 40 -3.85 1.83 0.55
C ASN A 40 -5.14 2.56 0.96
N ASN A 41 -5.11 3.89 1.04
CA ASN A 41 -6.25 4.68 1.46
C ASN A 41 -7.40 4.65 0.44
N GLU A 42 -7.10 4.62 -0.86
CA GLU A 42 -8.14 4.47 -1.89
C GLU A 42 -8.81 3.09 -1.83
N ILE A 43 -8.06 2.03 -1.54
CA ILE A 43 -8.64 0.70 -1.31
C ILE A 43 -9.48 0.68 -0.04
N LYS A 44 -9.00 1.31 1.04
CA LYS A 44 -9.79 1.48 2.27
C LYS A 44 -11.13 2.16 1.98
N LYS A 45 -11.13 3.27 1.23
CA LYS A 45 -12.35 3.99 0.85
C LYS A 45 -13.29 3.11 0.02
N ALA A 46 -12.76 2.38 -0.96
CA ALA A 46 -13.56 1.45 -1.76
C ALA A 46 -14.21 0.35 -0.89
N ILE A 47 -13.48 -0.20 0.08
CA ILE A 47 -14.01 -1.17 1.04
C ILE A 47 -15.11 -0.54 1.90
N ASP A 48 -14.89 0.66 2.42
CA ASP A 48 -15.89 1.41 3.21
C ASP A 48 -17.17 1.63 2.38
N CYS A 49 -17.06 2.06 1.12
CA CYS A 49 -18.20 2.27 0.22
C CYS A 49 -18.95 0.98 -0.12
N ALA A 50 -18.22 -0.14 -0.25
CA ALA A 50 -18.79 -1.43 -0.60
C ALA A 50 -19.23 -2.26 0.63
N ALA A 51 -18.99 -1.80 1.86
CA ALA A 51 -19.10 -2.59 3.09
C ALA A 51 -20.43 -3.36 3.22
N LYS A 52 -21.56 -2.73 2.86
CA LYS A 52 -22.89 -3.35 2.87
C LYS A 52 -23.00 -4.65 2.05
N ASN A 53 -22.16 -4.77 1.03
CA ASN A 53 -22.15 -5.90 0.10
C ASN A 53 -21.03 -6.89 0.41
N LEU A 54 -20.14 -6.66 1.38
CA LEU A 54 -18.96 -7.49 1.62
C LEU A 54 -19.18 -8.55 2.70
N SER A 55 -20.31 -9.27 2.62
CA SER A 55 -20.77 -10.19 3.67
C SER A 55 -20.29 -11.63 3.54
N THR A 56 -19.76 -12.03 2.37
CA THR A 56 -19.33 -13.41 2.10
C THR A 56 -18.03 -13.44 1.32
N ALA A 57 -17.30 -14.56 1.37
CA ALA A 57 -16.06 -14.73 0.62
C ALA A 57 -16.24 -14.54 -0.90
N GLU A 58 -17.37 -14.99 -1.46
CA GLU A 58 -17.70 -14.79 -2.88
C GLU A 58 -17.86 -13.30 -3.23
N LYS A 59 -18.62 -12.54 -2.41
CA LYS A 59 -18.77 -11.10 -2.63
C LYS A 59 -17.45 -10.35 -2.47
N TRP A 60 -16.59 -10.77 -1.55
CA TRP A 60 -15.22 -10.24 -1.43
C TRP A 60 -14.36 -10.53 -2.66
N LYS A 61 -14.49 -11.74 -3.24
CA LYS A 61 -13.77 -12.12 -4.45
C LYS A 61 -14.23 -11.29 -5.65
N ASP A 62 -15.54 -11.13 -5.81
CA ASP A 62 -16.13 -10.29 -6.86
C ASP A 62 -15.72 -8.83 -6.72
N PHE A 63 -15.76 -8.30 -5.50
CA PHE A 63 -15.26 -6.97 -5.19
C PHE A 63 -13.77 -6.82 -5.53
N THR A 64 -12.94 -7.78 -5.15
CA THR A 64 -11.49 -7.76 -5.43
C THR A 64 -11.20 -7.76 -6.93
N ASN A 65 -11.95 -8.54 -7.72
CA ASN A 65 -11.79 -8.60 -9.17
C ASN A 65 -12.28 -7.31 -9.85
N ASN A 66 -13.31 -6.67 -9.31
CA ASN A 66 -13.93 -5.45 -9.86
C ASN A 66 -13.51 -4.17 -9.12
N LEU A 67 -12.41 -4.21 -8.37
CA LEU A 67 -12.01 -3.14 -7.44
C LEU A 67 -11.88 -1.78 -8.13
N LEU A 68 -11.44 -1.76 -9.39
CA LEU A 68 -11.30 -0.54 -10.20
C LEU A 68 -12.58 0.31 -10.25
N ASN A 69 -13.75 -0.33 -10.24
CA ASN A 69 -15.06 0.33 -10.33
C ASN A 69 -15.45 1.08 -9.04
N TYR A 70 -14.77 0.81 -7.94
CA TYR A 70 -15.06 1.38 -6.63
C TYR A 70 -14.10 2.51 -6.23
N LEU A 71 -13.13 2.83 -7.09
CA LEU A 71 -12.07 3.78 -6.76
C LEU A 71 -12.54 5.19 -7.08
N SER A 72 -12.50 6.07 -6.07
CA SER A 72 -13.08 7.41 -6.12
C SER A 72 -12.22 8.41 -6.90
N SER A 73 -10.91 8.15 -6.98
CA SER A 73 -9.97 9.04 -7.64
C SER A 73 -9.82 8.71 -9.12
N PRO A 74 -9.60 9.71 -9.99
CA PRO A 74 -9.19 9.46 -11.36
C PRO A 74 -7.95 8.58 -11.34
N VAL A 75 -8.01 7.43 -12.01
CA VAL A 75 -6.90 6.49 -12.14
C VAL A 75 -5.64 7.20 -12.67
N SER A 76 -5.80 8.31 -13.38
CA SER A 76 -4.73 9.18 -13.86
C SER A 76 -3.87 9.83 -12.76
N ASN A 77 -4.37 9.97 -11.53
CA ASN A 77 -3.65 10.62 -10.43
C ASN A 77 -2.66 9.68 -9.73
N PHE A 78 -2.81 8.36 -9.92
CA PHE A 78 -1.97 7.32 -9.31
C PHE A 78 -1.32 6.49 -10.42
N PRO A 79 -0.11 6.87 -10.85
CA PRO A 79 0.47 6.34 -12.08
C PRO A 79 0.70 4.81 -12.05
N LEU A 80 0.79 4.21 -10.85
CA LEU A 80 1.06 2.78 -10.65
C LEU A 80 -0.20 1.94 -10.44
N TRP A 81 -1.41 2.49 -10.58
CA TRP A 81 -2.65 1.82 -10.16
C TRP A 81 -2.89 0.48 -10.85
N LYS A 82 -2.65 0.43 -12.15
CA LYS A 82 -2.78 -0.81 -12.94
C LYS A 82 -1.87 -1.92 -12.39
N ASN A 83 -0.59 -1.61 -12.19
CA ASN A 83 0.39 -2.58 -11.71
C ASN A 83 0.12 -2.99 -10.26
N TYR A 84 -0.30 -2.03 -9.43
CA TYR A 84 -0.65 -2.26 -8.04
C TYR A 84 -1.85 -3.22 -7.91
N LEU A 85 -2.94 -2.97 -8.64
CA LEU A 85 -4.12 -3.83 -8.66
C LEU A 85 -3.79 -5.22 -9.22
N GLN A 86 -2.97 -5.30 -10.28
CA GLN A 86 -2.53 -6.59 -10.81
C GLN A 86 -1.78 -7.40 -9.74
N CYS A 87 -0.86 -6.78 -8.99
CA CYS A 87 -0.11 -7.45 -7.93
C CYS A 87 -0.98 -7.83 -6.72
N LEU A 88 -2.03 -7.05 -6.45
CA LEU A 88 -3.04 -7.35 -5.44
C LEU A 88 -3.87 -8.59 -5.81
N GLN A 89 -4.28 -8.69 -7.06
CA GLN A 89 -5.16 -9.77 -7.54
C GLN A 89 -4.41 -11.07 -7.86
N LYS A 90 -3.14 -11.01 -8.26
CA LYS A 90 -2.36 -12.15 -8.75
C LYS A 90 -1.92 -13.12 -7.65
N LYS A 91 -1.48 -12.62 -6.49
CA LYS A 91 -0.99 -13.47 -5.39
C LYS A 91 -2.12 -13.75 -4.42
N GLU A 92 -2.45 -15.02 -4.18
CA GLU A 92 -3.55 -15.43 -3.30
C GLU A 92 -3.55 -14.69 -1.95
N LYS A 93 -2.41 -14.64 -1.25
CA LYS A 93 -2.26 -13.95 0.05
C LYS A 93 -2.47 -12.43 0.04
N ASN A 94 -2.52 -11.82 -1.14
CA ASN A 94 -2.73 -10.38 -1.33
C ASN A 94 -4.20 -10.06 -1.66
N ARG A 95 -4.99 -11.05 -2.07
CA ARG A 95 -6.38 -10.87 -2.46
C ARG A 95 -7.23 -10.52 -1.23
N LEU A 96 -8.19 -9.59 -1.37
CA LEU A 96 -8.87 -9.02 -0.21
C LEU A 96 -9.77 -10.05 0.48
N GLU A 97 -10.37 -10.98 -0.25
CA GLU A 97 -11.12 -12.10 0.32
C GLU A 97 -10.28 -12.97 1.27
N ASN A 98 -8.97 -13.04 1.06
CA ASN A 98 -8.06 -13.78 1.93
C ASN A 98 -7.56 -12.94 3.10
N ILE A 99 -7.41 -11.63 2.90
CA ILE A 99 -7.01 -10.70 3.96
C ILE A 99 -8.14 -10.49 4.98
N TYR A 100 -9.39 -10.48 4.51
CA TYR A 100 -10.60 -10.21 5.30
C TYR A 100 -11.44 -11.48 5.58
N ARG A 101 -10.89 -12.68 5.37
CA ARG A 101 -11.61 -13.95 5.53
C ARG A 101 -12.33 -14.09 6.87
N ASP A 102 -11.68 -13.66 7.94
CA ASP A 102 -12.17 -13.76 9.33
C ASP A 102 -12.71 -12.42 9.86
N VAL A 103 -13.15 -11.54 8.96
CA VAL A 103 -13.70 -10.24 9.31
C VAL A 103 -15.21 -10.26 9.11
N HIS A 104 -15.93 -9.93 10.17
CA HIS A 104 -17.37 -9.77 10.14
C HIS A 104 -17.72 -8.30 9.89
N ILE A 105 -18.71 -8.04 9.03
CA ILE A 105 -19.22 -6.69 8.82
C ILE A 105 -20.56 -6.58 9.54
N LEU A 106 -20.57 -5.74 10.57
CA LEU A 106 -21.74 -5.47 11.40
C LEU A 106 -22.40 -4.17 10.95
N LYS A 107 -23.73 -4.13 11.00
CA LYS A 107 -24.52 -2.93 10.74
C LYS A 107 -25.02 -2.35 12.06
N SER A 108 -24.82 -1.06 12.29
CA SER A 108 -25.45 -0.32 13.39
C SER A 108 -25.96 1.03 12.89
N GLY A 109 -27.29 1.16 12.84
CA GLY A 109 -27.96 2.27 12.14
C GLY A 109 -27.61 2.29 10.65
N GLU A 110 -27.14 3.45 10.18
CA GLU A 110 -26.67 3.65 8.80
C GLU A 110 -25.18 3.28 8.61
N ASN A 111 -24.47 2.96 9.69
CA ASN A 111 -23.04 2.71 9.67
C ASN A 111 -22.70 1.21 9.60
N TYR A 112 -21.56 0.91 8.96
CA TYR A 112 -20.97 -0.42 8.91
C TYR A 112 -19.65 -0.45 9.70
N PHE A 113 -19.47 -1.51 10.49
CA PHE A 113 -18.29 -1.73 11.32
C PHE A 113 -17.64 -3.05 10.94
N PHE A 114 -16.32 -3.09 10.95
CA PHE A 114 -15.56 -4.30 10.72
C PHE A 114 -15.15 -4.87 12.07
N GLU A 115 -15.45 -6.13 12.31
CA GLU A 115 -15.09 -6.83 13.54
C GLU A 115 -14.15 -7.98 13.21
N LYS A 116 -13.10 -8.15 14.02
CA LYS A 116 -12.23 -9.31 13.97
C LYS A 116 -11.90 -9.75 15.38
N ASN A 117 -12.18 -11.01 15.69
CA ASN A 117 -11.94 -11.59 17.02
C ASN A 117 -12.62 -10.80 18.17
N GLY A 118 -13.84 -10.29 17.95
CA GLY A 118 -14.55 -9.49 18.95
C GLY A 118 -14.09 -8.03 19.08
N GLU A 119 -13.08 -7.59 18.31
CA GLU A 119 -12.62 -6.20 18.30
C GLU A 119 -13.11 -5.46 17.05
N VAL A 120 -13.67 -4.26 17.25
CA VAL A 120 -14.00 -3.35 16.15
C VAL A 120 -12.70 -2.78 15.56
N ILE A 121 -12.50 -3.01 14.28
CA ILE A 121 -11.35 -2.58 13.51
C ILE A 121 -11.75 -1.61 12.39
N LYS A 122 -10.81 -0.80 11.93
CA LYS A 122 -10.94 -0.10 10.65
C LYS A 122 -10.61 -1.06 9.50
N PRO A 123 -11.13 -0.85 8.27
CA PRO A 123 -10.79 -1.70 7.12
C PRO A 123 -9.40 -1.39 6.55
N ILE A 124 -8.36 -1.52 7.39
CA ILE A 124 -6.97 -1.21 7.07
C ILE A 124 -6.08 -2.46 7.02
N LEU A 125 -6.65 -3.66 7.22
CA LEU A 125 -5.88 -4.91 7.25
C LEU A 125 -5.04 -5.13 5.98
N HIS A 126 -5.55 -4.68 4.83
CA HIS A 126 -4.82 -4.78 3.57
C HIS A 126 -3.56 -3.93 3.52
N ALA A 127 -3.46 -2.81 4.25
CA ALA A 127 -2.34 -1.87 4.11
C ALA A 127 -0.97 -2.53 4.37
N LYS A 128 -0.89 -3.46 5.33
CA LYS A 128 0.34 -4.23 5.61
C LYS A 128 0.81 -5.07 4.40
N ARG A 129 -0.13 -5.55 3.59
CA ARG A 129 0.16 -6.27 2.33
C ARG A 129 0.37 -5.28 1.20
N GLY A 130 -0.47 -4.25 1.11
CA GLY A 130 -0.42 -3.19 0.13
C GLY A 130 0.93 -2.48 0.06
N CYS A 131 1.53 -2.17 1.20
CA CYS A 131 2.88 -1.63 1.23
C CYS A 131 3.93 -2.55 0.59
N LYS A 132 3.79 -3.86 0.73
CA LYS A 132 4.67 -4.83 0.06
C LYS A 132 4.32 -5.00 -1.41
N ILE A 133 3.05 -4.80 -1.77
CA ILE A 133 2.58 -4.82 -3.15
C ILE A 133 3.25 -3.69 -3.93
N GLY A 134 3.34 -2.48 -3.37
CA GLY A 134 4.06 -1.39 -4.04
C GLY A 134 5.55 -1.71 -4.27
N ILE A 135 6.21 -2.37 -3.32
CA ILE A 135 7.59 -2.86 -3.52
C ILE A 135 7.64 -3.95 -4.60
N ASP A 136 6.67 -4.87 -4.63
CA ASP A 136 6.56 -5.91 -5.66
C ASP A 136 6.30 -5.30 -7.06
N VAL A 137 5.56 -4.19 -7.15
CA VAL A 137 5.38 -3.45 -8.41
C VAL A 137 6.73 -2.98 -8.94
N ALA A 138 7.55 -2.35 -8.09
CA ALA A 138 8.90 -1.92 -8.48
C ALA A 138 9.78 -3.10 -8.91
N ARG A 139 9.66 -4.26 -8.25
CA ARG A 139 10.41 -5.46 -8.66
C ARG A 139 10.04 -5.91 -10.07
N LEU A 140 8.76 -5.82 -10.43
CA LEU A 140 8.22 -6.34 -11.70
C LEU A 140 8.30 -5.35 -12.86
N ASP A 141 8.22 -4.04 -12.59
CA ASP A 141 8.26 -3.00 -13.63
C ASP A 141 9.62 -2.28 -13.59
N PRO A 142 10.39 -2.27 -14.70
CA PRO A 142 11.66 -1.55 -14.77
C PRO A 142 11.51 -0.02 -14.75
N ASN A 143 10.32 0.51 -15.02
CA ASN A 143 10.06 1.95 -15.05
C ASN A 143 9.62 2.51 -13.69
N VAL A 144 9.72 1.72 -12.62
CA VAL A 144 9.27 2.11 -11.29
C VAL A 144 10.45 2.15 -10.33
N GLU A 145 10.59 3.28 -9.65
CA GLU A 145 11.64 3.53 -8.67
C GLU A 145 11.04 3.73 -7.28
N LEU A 146 11.75 3.22 -6.28
CA LEU A 146 11.42 3.34 -4.87
C LEU A 146 12.30 4.41 -4.25
N PHE A 147 11.69 5.45 -3.69
CA PHE A 147 12.38 6.38 -2.81
C PHE A 147 12.06 5.97 -1.38
N PHE A 148 13.08 5.70 -0.57
CA PHE A 148 12.92 5.29 0.82
C PHE A 148 13.58 6.30 1.74
N VAL A 149 12.77 7.15 2.38
CA VAL A 149 13.23 8.17 3.33
C VAL A 149 13.47 7.51 4.68
N LEU A 150 14.73 7.48 5.11
CA LEU A 150 15.24 6.83 6.32
C LEU A 150 15.18 7.74 7.55
N ASP A 151 15.04 9.05 7.38
CA ASP A 151 14.97 10.02 8.46
C ASP A 151 13.97 9.62 9.55
N GLU A 152 14.39 9.79 10.80
CA GLU A 152 13.60 9.50 12.02
C GLU A 152 13.23 8.01 12.20
N ILE A 153 13.64 7.09 11.30
CA ILE A 153 13.41 5.65 11.47
C ILE A 153 14.33 5.10 12.56
N ASN A 154 13.74 4.49 13.58
CA ASN A 154 14.48 3.74 14.59
C ASN A 154 14.99 2.41 14.02
N MET A 155 16.24 2.38 13.55
CA MET A 155 16.88 1.19 12.99
C MET A 155 17.00 0.02 13.99
N ARG A 156 17.08 0.30 15.31
CA ARG A 156 17.05 -0.75 16.34
C ARG A 156 15.75 -1.55 16.25
N ASP A 157 14.62 -0.87 16.08
CA ASP A 157 13.30 -1.51 15.97
C ASP A 157 13.15 -2.28 14.65
N VAL A 158 13.78 -1.80 13.57
CA VAL A 158 13.85 -2.51 12.28
C VAL A 158 14.54 -3.86 12.47
N VAL A 159 15.72 -3.87 13.09
CA VAL A 159 16.56 -5.06 13.29
C VAL A 159 15.91 -6.05 14.25
N HIS A 160 15.48 -5.59 15.42
CA HIS A 160 14.93 -6.46 16.47
C HIS A 160 13.48 -6.85 16.25
N LYS A 161 12.83 -6.32 15.21
CA LYS A 161 11.40 -6.54 14.96
C LYS A 161 10.51 -6.08 16.10
N ASN A 162 10.97 -5.05 16.80
CA ASN A 162 10.18 -4.37 17.81
C ASN A 162 9.15 -3.52 17.09
N ASP A 163 8.00 -4.11 16.82
CA ASP A 163 6.85 -3.37 16.37
C ASP A 163 6.11 -2.96 17.65
N PHE A 164 6.27 -1.74 18.16
CA PHE A 164 5.42 -1.25 19.27
C PHE A 164 3.95 -1.51 18.87
N HIS A 165 3.32 -2.48 19.55
CA HIS A 165 1.98 -3.00 19.26
C HIS A 165 1.71 -3.45 17.80
N GLY A 166 2.70 -3.91 17.04
CA GLY A 166 2.47 -4.41 15.68
C GLY A 166 2.11 -3.33 14.64
N ARG A 167 2.41 -2.05 14.93
CA ARG A 167 1.97 -0.88 14.16
C ARG A 167 3.02 -0.28 13.20
N SER A 168 4.31 -0.58 13.35
CA SER A 168 5.32 -0.01 12.44
C SER A 168 5.33 -0.73 11.09
N ILE A 169 4.54 -0.22 10.14
CA ILE A 169 4.52 -0.69 8.75
C ILE A 169 5.88 -0.40 8.10
N THR A 170 6.47 0.77 8.35
CA THR A 170 7.76 1.21 7.80
C THR A 170 8.92 0.27 8.13
N ASN A 171 9.00 -0.24 9.37
CA ASN A 171 10.03 -1.23 9.73
C ASN A 171 9.89 -2.52 8.91
N ARG A 172 8.65 -2.94 8.63
CA ARG A 172 8.36 -4.14 7.84
C ARG A 172 8.66 -3.93 6.35
N GLU A 173 8.42 -2.73 5.84
CA GLU A 173 8.76 -2.33 4.47
C GLU A 173 10.28 -2.37 4.27
N LEU A 174 11.06 -1.75 5.15
CA LEU A 174 12.52 -1.72 5.04
C LEU A 174 13.14 -3.12 5.12
N ARG A 175 12.64 -3.98 6.02
CA ARG A 175 13.02 -5.41 6.05
C ARG A 175 12.62 -6.16 4.79
N TYR A 176 11.50 -5.79 4.16
CA TYR A 176 11.05 -6.43 2.93
C TYR A 176 11.92 -6.02 1.74
N VAL A 177 12.28 -4.73 1.66
CA VAL A 177 13.28 -4.20 0.73
C VAL A 177 14.60 -4.95 0.87
N TYR A 178 15.17 -5.03 2.09
CA TYR A 178 16.45 -5.72 2.32
C TYR A 178 16.43 -7.19 1.85
N ARG A 179 15.34 -7.91 2.14
CA ARG A 179 15.19 -9.30 1.69
C ARG A 179 15.13 -9.46 0.17
N HIS A 180 14.72 -8.42 -0.55
CA HIS A 180 14.59 -8.43 -2.00
C HIS A 180 15.62 -7.52 -2.69
N ARG A 181 16.66 -7.09 -1.98
CA ARG A 181 17.66 -6.11 -2.42
C ARG A 181 18.23 -6.39 -3.81
N PHE A 182 18.53 -7.64 -4.15
CA PHE A 182 19.05 -8.01 -5.47
C PHE A 182 18.04 -7.76 -6.60
N SER A 183 16.74 -8.04 -6.37
CA SER A 183 15.70 -7.75 -7.38
C SER A 183 15.28 -6.27 -7.43
N LEU A 184 15.76 -5.48 -6.48
CA LEU A 184 15.52 -4.04 -6.36
C LEU A 184 16.77 -3.22 -6.70
N GLU A 185 17.85 -3.88 -7.14
CA GLU A 185 19.08 -3.22 -7.54
C GLU A 185 18.79 -2.21 -8.64
N ASN A 186 19.34 -0.98 -8.51
CA ASN A 186 19.08 0.16 -9.39
C ASN A 186 17.61 0.64 -9.46
N LYS A 187 16.74 0.14 -8.57
CA LYS A 187 15.33 0.55 -8.44
C LYS A 187 14.99 1.18 -7.10
N ILE A 188 15.95 1.28 -6.20
CA ILE A 188 15.73 1.90 -4.89
C ILE A 188 16.83 2.91 -4.60
N THR A 189 16.39 4.09 -4.19
CA THR A 189 17.23 5.18 -3.71
C THR A 189 16.84 5.48 -2.26
N PHE A 190 17.82 5.44 -1.37
CA PHE A 190 17.63 5.74 0.05
C PHE A 190 18.02 7.20 0.30
N PHE A 191 17.18 7.91 1.05
CA PHE A 191 17.39 9.30 1.44
C PHE A 191 17.44 9.38 2.97
#